data_AF-A0A453HQ98-F1
#
_entry.id   AF-A0A453HQ98-F1
#
_cell.length_a   1.000
_cell.length_b   1.000
_cell.length_c   1.000
_cell.angle_alpha   90.00
_cell.angle_beta   90.00
_cell.angle_gamma   90.00
#
_symmetry.space_group_name_H-M   'P 1'
#
loop_
_entity.id
_entity.type
_entity.pdbx_description
1 polymer ?
#
loop_
_entity_poly.entity_id
_entity_poly.type
_entity_poly.pdbx_seq_one_letter_code
_entity_poly.pdbx_strand_id
1 'polypeptide(L)'
;MPETLHKHKVSDDGNQSVEALEAHLIDPKEEVGQSNSSNTKKSLFKNWPLMSSIIVYCVFSFHDMAYTEVFSLWAESDRKYGGLSLSSEDVGQTLAITGASLLVYQLFMYPSIIKVLGPIKSSQIAAVLCIPILFAYPYMTYLSGPGLSIVLNIASVIKNNLGVTIITGTFILQNNAVPQNQRGAANGLAMTGMSFFKAIAPAGAGIVFSWAQKRQHAFFFPGDQMVFFLLNIIELLGLVLTFRPFLAVPEQYERN
;
A
#
# COMPACT_ATOMS: atom_id res chain seq x y z
N MET A 1 -13.14 -7.09 -25.12
CA MET A 1 -14.44 -6.36 -25.05
C MET A 1 -15.33 -6.95 -26.12
N PRO A 2 -16.60 -7.30 -25.83
CA PRO A 2 -17.72 -6.34 -25.60
C PRO A 2 -18.56 -6.69 -24.35
N GLU A 3 -19.15 -5.75 -23.57
CA GLU A 3 -20.36 -4.92 -23.77
C GLU A 3 -21.62 -5.71 -24.21
N THR A 4 -22.85 -5.51 -23.74
CA THR A 4 -23.54 -4.75 -22.66
C THR A 4 -24.93 -5.42 -22.55
N LEU A 5 -25.46 -5.64 -21.34
CA LEU A 5 -26.71 -6.39 -21.15
C LEU A 5 -27.93 -5.47 -21.35
N HIS A 6 -28.60 -5.61 -22.50
CA HIS A 6 -29.92 -5.03 -22.76
C HIS A 6 -30.99 -5.65 -21.83
N LYS A 7 -31.81 -4.82 -21.18
CA LYS A 7 -33.14 -5.20 -20.69
C LYS A 7 -34.20 -4.38 -21.42
N HIS A 8 -35.19 -5.08 -21.96
CA HIS A 8 -36.22 -4.53 -22.83
C HIS A 8 -37.46 -4.08 -22.04
N LYS A 9 -37.99 -2.92 -22.48
CA LYS A 9 -39.24 -2.19 -22.21
C LYS A 9 -40.42 -2.91 -21.54
N VAL A 10 -41.11 -2.16 -20.67
CA VAL A 10 -42.56 -1.94 -20.80
C VAL A 10 -42.80 -0.43 -20.80
N SER A 11 -43.39 0.04 -21.88
CA SER A 11 -43.98 1.36 -22.05
C SER A 11 -45.43 1.11 -22.43
N ASP A 12 -46.37 1.57 -21.62
CA ASP A 12 -47.70 1.92 -22.12
C ASP A 12 -48.11 3.23 -21.46
N ASP A 13 -48.60 4.12 -22.31
CA ASP A 13 -48.72 5.56 -22.13
C ASP A 13 -50.16 5.93 -21.77
N GLY A 14 -50.35 7.03 -21.05
CA GLY A 14 -51.56 7.86 -21.23
C GLY A 14 -52.55 8.01 -20.07
N ASN A 15 -52.65 9.27 -19.63
CA ASN A 15 -53.81 9.97 -19.06
C ASN A 15 -54.20 9.82 -17.59
N GLN A 16 -53.64 10.75 -16.80
CA GLN A 16 -54.38 11.77 -16.03
C GLN A 16 -55.91 11.56 -15.89
N SER A 17 -56.37 11.40 -14.65
CA SER A 17 -57.25 12.35 -13.94
C SER A 17 -58.25 11.66 -12.99
N VAL A 18 -58.49 12.34 -11.87
CA VAL A 18 -59.68 12.24 -10.99
C VAL A 18 -59.73 11.07 -9.99
N GLU A 19 -58.98 11.28 -8.92
CA GLU A 19 -59.47 11.27 -7.52
C GLU A 19 -61.01 11.24 -7.40
N ALA A 20 -61.55 10.22 -6.71
CA ALA A 20 -62.95 10.04 -6.26
C ALA A 20 -63.83 9.02 -7.01
N LEU A 21 -63.61 7.72 -6.72
CA LEU A 21 -64.59 6.60 -6.66
C LEU A 21 -63.71 5.34 -6.58
N GLU A 22 -63.54 4.60 -5.49
CA GLU A 22 -64.56 3.88 -4.75
C GLU A 22 -64.00 3.59 -3.34
N ALA A 23 -64.29 4.47 -2.39
CA ALA A 23 -64.41 4.03 -1.02
C ALA A 23 -65.67 3.16 -0.95
N HIS A 24 -65.51 1.84 -0.91
CA HIS A 24 -66.33 0.85 -0.19
C HIS A 24 -66.04 -0.53 -0.77
N LEU A 25 -65.38 -1.40 0.01
CA LEU A 25 -65.67 -2.84 0.19
C LEU A 25 -64.56 -3.48 1.08
N ILE A 26 -64.71 -3.29 2.40
CA ILE A 26 -64.69 -4.30 3.48
C ILE A 26 -63.49 -5.30 3.62
N ASP A 27 -62.76 -5.09 4.72
CA ASP A 27 -62.10 -6.03 5.69
C ASP A 27 -60.71 -6.68 5.44
N PRO A 28 -59.98 -7.10 6.52
CA PRO A 28 -58.57 -6.81 6.69
C PRO A 28 -57.72 -8.10 6.74
N LYS A 29 -56.39 -7.92 6.82
CA LYS A 29 -55.34 -8.95 6.88
C LYS A 29 -54.81 -9.38 5.50
N GLU A 30 -53.86 -8.59 5.02
CA GLU A 30 -52.63 -9.19 4.53
C GLU A 30 -51.47 -8.45 5.19
N GLU A 31 -50.73 -9.18 6.02
CA GLU A 31 -49.42 -8.75 6.48
C GLU A 31 -48.59 -8.44 5.24
N VAL A 32 -48.30 -7.16 5.04
CA VAL A 32 -47.19 -6.74 4.19
C VAL A 32 -45.93 -7.23 4.91
N GLY A 33 -45.57 -8.47 4.64
CA GLY A 33 -44.22 -8.97 4.76
C GLY A 33 -43.36 -8.13 3.83
N GLN A 34 -42.98 -6.94 4.34
CA GLN A 34 -41.91 -6.14 3.82
C GLN A 34 -40.69 -7.06 3.85
N SER A 35 -40.43 -7.72 2.71
CA SER A 35 -39.19 -8.41 2.48
C SER A 35 -38.11 -7.36 2.64
N ASN A 36 -37.51 -7.32 3.83
CA ASN A 36 -36.31 -6.59 4.17
C ASN A 36 -35.17 -7.15 3.29
N SER A 37 -35.20 -6.81 2.01
CA SER A 37 -34.07 -6.89 1.09
C SER A 37 -33.26 -5.60 1.13
N SER A 38 -33.39 -4.80 2.20
CA SER A 38 -32.33 -3.93 2.68
C SER A 38 -31.21 -4.81 3.24
N ASN A 39 -30.53 -5.49 2.30
CA ASN A 39 -29.26 -6.17 2.48
C ASN A 39 -28.44 -5.38 3.49
N THR A 40 -28.31 -5.94 4.70
CA THR A 40 -27.50 -5.38 5.77
C THR A 40 -26.09 -5.30 5.21
N LYS A 41 -25.72 -4.16 4.60
CA LYS A 41 -24.36 -3.91 4.13
C LYS A 41 -23.50 -3.99 5.38
N LYS A 42 -22.85 -5.14 5.61
CA LYS A 42 -21.94 -5.33 6.74
C LYS A 42 -20.98 -4.14 6.72
N SER A 43 -20.92 -3.42 7.85
CA SER A 43 -20.09 -2.23 7.96
C SER A 43 -18.64 -2.62 7.71
N LEU A 44 -17.99 -1.95 6.75
CA LEU A 44 -16.58 -2.18 6.41
C LEU A 44 -15.66 -1.97 7.61
N PHE A 45 -15.99 -0.99 8.46
CA PHE A 45 -15.23 -0.72 9.68
C PHE A 45 -15.28 -1.85 10.71
N LYS A 46 -16.33 -2.69 10.67
CA LYS A 46 -16.43 -3.88 11.54
C LYS A 46 -15.73 -5.11 10.94
N ASN A 47 -15.28 -5.04 9.68
CA ASN A 47 -14.55 -6.12 9.03
C ASN A 47 -13.07 -6.07 9.42
N TRP A 48 -12.70 -6.78 10.48
CA TRP A 48 -11.34 -6.78 11.00
C TRP A 48 -10.26 -7.26 9.99
N PRO A 49 -10.47 -8.33 9.19
CA PRO A 49 -9.57 -8.68 8.09
C PRO A 49 -9.28 -7.54 7.11
N LEU A 50 -10.31 -6.76 6.76
CA LEU A 50 -10.13 -5.58 5.93
C LEU A 50 -9.34 -4.50 6.66
N MET A 51 -9.76 -4.13 7.88
CA MET A 51 -9.17 -3.03 8.64
C MET A 51 -7.71 -3.29 9.01
N SER A 52 -7.37 -4.51 9.43
CA SER A 52 -5.98 -4.91 9.70
C SER A 52 -5.11 -4.81 8.45
N SER A 53 -5.60 -5.26 7.28
CA SER A 53 -4.88 -5.11 6.01
C SER A 53 -4.71 -3.64 5.58
N ILE A 54 -5.70 -2.78 5.83
CA ILE A 54 -5.58 -1.33 5.59
C ILE A 54 -4.52 -0.71 6.50
N ILE A 55 -4.46 -1.08 7.79
CA ILE A 55 -3.45 -0.55 8.71
C ILE A 55 -2.03 -0.94 8.26
N VAL A 56 -1.82 -2.22 7.94
CA VAL A 56 -0.54 -2.71 7.41
C VAL A 56 -0.16 -1.94 6.13
N TYR A 57 -1.13 -1.76 5.23
CA TYR A 57 -0.93 -1.00 4.00
C TYR A 57 -0.52 0.45 4.25
N CYS A 58 -1.14 1.13 5.22
CA CYS A 58 -0.78 2.49 5.61
C CYS A 58 0.65 2.59 6.16
N VAL A 59 1.06 1.64 7.01
CA VAL A 59 2.41 1.61 7.59
C VAL A 59 3.48 1.41 6.52
N PHE A 60 3.31 0.43 5.64
CA PHE A 60 4.26 0.21 4.54
C PHE A 60 4.26 1.35 3.52
N SER A 61 3.12 1.98 3.29
CA SER A 61 3.05 3.14 2.38
C SER A 61 3.71 4.39 2.98
N PHE A 62 3.61 4.59 4.29
CA PHE A 62 4.39 5.59 5.01
C PHE A 62 5.89 5.32 4.86
N HIS A 63 6.31 4.07 5.13
CA HIS A 63 7.71 3.67 5.00
C HIS A 63 8.25 3.88 3.58
N ASP A 64 7.48 3.48 2.56
CA ASP A 64 7.90 3.61 1.16
C ASP A 64 8.08 5.08 0.73
N MET A 65 7.17 5.96 1.17
CA MET A 65 7.28 7.39 0.91
C MET A 65 8.42 8.03 1.71
N ALA A 66 8.57 7.68 2.99
CA ALA A 66 9.67 8.15 3.82
C ALA A 66 11.03 7.72 3.26
N TYR A 67 11.15 6.47 2.77
CA TYR A 67 12.33 5.99 2.08
C TYR A 67 12.63 6.83 0.84
N THR A 68 11.63 7.13 0.01
CA THR A 68 11.86 7.86 -1.26
C THR A 68 12.39 9.26 -0.99
N GLU A 69 11.84 9.92 0.05
CA GLU A 69 12.31 11.22 0.53
C GLU A 69 13.74 11.12 1.08
N VAL A 70 13.98 10.21 2.03
CA VAL A 70 15.31 9.99 2.63
C VAL A 70 16.34 9.66 1.57
N PHE A 71 16.02 8.77 0.63
CA PHE A 71 16.92 8.35 -0.43
C PHE A 71 17.39 9.54 -1.25
N SER A 72 16.46 10.40 -1.66
CA SER A 72 16.75 11.59 -2.47
C SER A 72 17.63 12.58 -1.69
N LEU A 73 17.23 12.91 -0.46
CA LEU A 73 17.99 13.82 0.41
C LEU A 73 19.39 13.28 0.74
N TRP A 74 19.49 11.99 1.07
CA TRP A 74 20.75 11.34 1.40
C TRP A 74 21.70 11.26 0.22
N ALA A 75 21.20 10.84 -0.94
CA ALA A 75 21.98 10.69 -2.16
C ALA A 75 22.56 12.04 -2.63
N GLU A 76 21.76 13.11 -2.55
CA GLU A 76 22.19 14.46 -2.93
C GLU A 76 23.10 15.12 -1.88
N SER A 77 22.94 14.78 -0.59
CA SER A 77 23.71 15.45 0.46
C SER A 77 25.22 15.21 0.36
N ASP A 78 26.00 16.21 0.82
CA ASP A 78 27.45 16.15 0.75
C ASP A 78 28.04 14.97 1.52
N ARG A 79 29.16 14.41 1.02
CA ARG A 79 29.92 13.37 1.74
C ARG A 79 30.34 13.75 3.16
N LYS A 80 30.53 15.04 3.46
CA LYS A 80 30.80 15.54 4.83
C LYS A 80 29.65 15.29 5.81
N TYR A 81 28.43 15.08 5.30
CA TYR A 81 27.23 14.78 6.09
C TYR A 81 26.79 13.31 5.94
N GLY A 82 27.66 12.43 5.43
CA GLY A 82 27.37 11.01 5.24
C GLY A 82 26.48 10.70 4.03
N GLY A 83 26.37 11.64 3.08
CA GLY A 83 25.68 11.44 1.80
C GLY A 83 26.59 10.96 0.67
N LEU A 84 26.05 10.92 -0.55
CA LEU A 84 26.79 10.46 -1.73
C LEU A 84 27.38 11.59 -2.59
N SER A 85 26.96 12.84 -2.38
CA SER A 85 27.26 14.01 -3.25
C SER A 85 26.85 13.78 -4.71
N LEU A 86 25.73 13.11 -4.94
CA LEU A 86 25.18 12.94 -6.30
C LEU A 86 24.45 14.20 -6.74
N SER A 87 24.43 14.47 -8.05
CA SER A 87 23.58 15.52 -8.59
C SER A 87 22.11 15.09 -8.57
N SER A 88 21.19 16.05 -8.59
CA SER A 88 19.76 15.73 -8.70
C SER A 88 19.43 15.01 -10.02
N GLU A 89 20.25 15.19 -11.06
CA GLU A 89 20.15 14.44 -12.32
C GLU A 89 20.49 12.95 -12.11
N ASP A 90 21.59 12.64 -11.42
CA ASP A 90 22.00 11.25 -11.13
C ASP A 90 20.96 10.52 -10.27
N VAL A 91 20.40 11.23 -9.28
CA VAL A 91 19.29 10.72 -8.45
C VAL A 91 18.06 10.45 -9.31
N GLY A 92 17.70 11.39 -10.18
CA GLY A 92 16.59 11.25 -11.13
C GLY A 92 16.77 10.05 -12.08
N GLN A 93 17.98 9.84 -12.61
CA GLN A 93 18.29 8.68 -13.44
C GLN A 93 18.12 7.36 -12.68
N THR A 94 18.61 7.29 -11.44
CA THR A 94 18.47 6.09 -10.58
C THR A 94 16.99 5.79 -10.30
N LEU A 95 16.19 6.81 -10.00
CA LEU A 95 14.75 6.67 -9.79
C LEU A 95 14.02 6.26 -11.08
N ALA A 96 14.43 6.77 -12.25
CA ALA A 96 13.86 6.39 -13.54
C ALA A 96 14.14 4.92 -13.88
N ILE A 97 15.39 4.46 -13.70
CA ILE A 97 15.77 3.05 -13.87
C ILE A 97 14.95 2.16 -12.94
N THR A 98 14.84 2.58 -11.67
CA THR A 98 14.03 1.88 -10.66
C THR A 98 12.55 1.81 -11.09
N GLY A 99 11.97 2.92 -11.56
CA GLY A 99 10.60 2.99 -12.06
C GLY A 99 10.34 2.08 -13.27
N ALA A 100 11.27 2.03 -14.23
CA ALA A 100 11.19 1.12 -15.36
C ALA A 100 11.25 -0.35 -14.90
N SER A 101 12.15 -0.66 -13.95
CA SER A 101 12.29 -2.00 -13.39
C SER A 101 11.03 -2.47 -12.65
N LEU A 102 10.37 -1.56 -11.93
CA LEU A 102 9.10 -1.82 -11.23
C LEU A 102 8.02 -2.26 -12.20
N LEU A 103 7.91 -1.60 -13.37
CA LEU A 103 6.92 -1.95 -14.39
C LEU A 103 7.17 -3.36 -14.93
N VAL A 104 8.42 -3.68 -15.28
CA VAL A 104 8.79 -5.02 -15.77
C VAL A 104 8.52 -6.08 -14.69
N TYR A 105 8.94 -5.82 -13.46
CA TYR A 105 8.72 -6.72 -12.34
C TYR A 105 7.23 -7.01 -12.10
N GLN A 106 6.41 -5.96 -12.08
CA GLN A 106 4.98 -6.08 -11.81
C GLN A 106 4.22 -6.86 -12.90
N LEU A 107 4.61 -6.69 -14.17
CA LEU A 107 3.95 -7.37 -15.28
C LEU A 107 4.33 -8.85 -15.41
N PHE A 108 5.60 -9.19 -15.18
CA PHE A 108 6.14 -10.52 -15.50
C PHE A 108 6.48 -11.37 -14.28
N MET A 109 7.10 -10.77 -13.25
CA MET A 109 7.63 -11.52 -12.10
C MET A 109 6.60 -11.65 -10.98
N TYR A 110 5.95 -10.54 -10.61
CA TYR A 110 4.99 -10.52 -9.51
C TYR A 110 3.86 -11.56 -9.62
N PRO A 111 3.21 -11.77 -10.79
CA PRO A 111 2.17 -12.79 -10.96
C PRO A 111 2.65 -14.22 -10.66
N SER A 112 3.91 -14.52 -10.97
CA SER A 112 4.52 -15.82 -10.70
C SER A 112 4.79 -15.99 -9.21
N ILE A 113 5.34 -14.96 -8.56
CA ILE A 113 5.65 -14.95 -7.12
C ILE A 113 4.39 -15.13 -6.29
N ILE A 114 3.34 -14.37 -6.59
CA ILE A 114 2.08 -14.42 -5.85
C ILE A 114 1.36 -15.76 -6.01
N LYS A 115 1.48 -16.40 -7.17
CA LYS A 115 0.88 -17.72 -7.43
C LYS A 115 1.53 -18.82 -6.60
N VAL A 116 2.83 -18.73 -6.34
CA VAL A 116 3.60 -19.74 -5.59
C VAL A 116 3.54 -19.48 -4.08
N LEU A 117 3.78 -18.25 -3.64
CA LEU A 117 3.94 -17.92 -2.21
C LEU A 117 2.65 -17.38 -1.57
N GLY A 118 1.72 -16.86 -2.36
CA GLY A 118 0.59 -16.10 -1.86
C GLY A 118 0.97 -14.74 -1.26
N PRO A 119 -0.01 -13.84 -1.05
CA PRO A 119 0.23 -12.42 -0.72
C PRO A 119 0.91 -12.22 0.63
N ILE A 120 0.68 -13.09 1.60
CA ILE A 120 1.19 -12.91 2.97
C ILE A 120 2.66 -13.30 3.04
N LYS A 121 3.00 -14.51 2.59
CA LYS A 121 4.39 -14.99 2.64
C LYS A 121 5.28 -14.18 1.70
N SER A 122 4.79 -13.79 0.52
CA SER A 122 5.55 -12.91 -0.38
C SER A 122 5.86 -11.56 0.28
N SER A 123 4.88 -10.95 0.96
CA SER A 123 5.08 -9.68 1.67
C SER A 123 6.02 -9.81 2.85
N GLN A 124 5.92 -10.89 3.63
CA GLN A 124 6.81 -11.18 4.77
C GLN A 124 8.25 -11.36 4.32
N ILE A 125 8.49 -12.19 3.29
CA ILE A 125 9.84 -12.41 2.74
C ILE A 125 10.38 -11.10 2.17
N ALA A 126 9.55 -10.33 1.46
CA ALA A 126 9.97 -9.05 0.92
C ALA A 126 10.39 -8.06 2.02
N ALA A 127 9.61 -7.94 3.09
CA ALA A 127 9.94 -7.06 4.21
C ALA A 127 11.21 -7.51 4.95
N VAL A 128 11.40 -8.83 5.15
CA VAL A 128 12.64 -9.37 5.73
C VAL A 128 13.86 -9.05 4.86
N LEU A 129 13.73 -9.09 3.53
CA LEU A 129 14.82 -8.77 2.61
C LEU A 129 15.09 -7.27 2.49
N CYS A 130 14.08 -6.41 2.68
CA CYS A 130 14.25 -4.95 2.74
C CYS A 130 15.17 -4.52 3.88
N ILE A 131 15.12 -5.20 5.03
CA ILE A 131 15.89 -4.84 6.23
C ILE A 131 17.41 -4.82 5.99
N PRO A 132 18.06 -5.93 5.57
CA PRO A 132 19.50 -5.94 5.32
C PRO A 132 19.89 -5.01 4.16
N ILE A 133 18.99 -4.83 3.18
CA ILE A 133 19.20 -3.89 2.09
C ILE A 133 19.31 -2.47 2.64
N LEU A 134 18.32 -2.00 3.40
CA LEU A 134 18.33 -0.66 4.03
C LEU A 134 19.51 -0.48 4.98
N PHE A 135 19.86 -1.52 5.75
CA PHE A 135 21.04 -1.49 6.60
C PHE A 135 22.34 -1.29 5.83
N ALA A 136 22.41 -1.75 4.57
CA ALA A 136 23.59 -1.60 3.72
C ALA A 136 23.75 -0.20 3.09
N TYR A 137 22.70 0.64 3.02
CA TYR A 137 22.76 1.96 2.34
C TYR A 137 23.84 2.90 2.89
N PRO A 138 23.95 3.12 4.22
CA PRO A 138 24.99 3.98 4.79
C PRO A 138 26.41 3.60 4.34
N TYR A 139 26.67 2.30 4.12
CA TYR A 139 27.97 1.79 3.72
C TYR A 139 28.30 2.05 2.24
N MET A 140 27.32 2.43 1.42
CA MET A 140 27.59 2.82 0.03
C MET A 140 28.41 4.12 -0.05
N THR A 141 28.45 4.92 1.02
CA THR A 141 29.29 6.12 1.12
C THR A 141 30.79 5.81 0.97
N TYR A 142 31.23 4.59 1.28
CA TYR A 142 32.61 4.15 1.08
C TYR A 142 32.95 3.85 -0.39
N LEU A 143 31.95 3.78 -1.27
CA LEU A 143 32.13 3.58 -2.70
C LEU A 143 32.23 4.92 -3.44
N SER A 144 32.89 4.90 -4.59
CA SER A 144 33.03 6.07 -5.46
C SER A 144 33.06 5.66 -6.93
N GLY A 145 32.84 6.62 -7.81
CA GLY A 145 32.86 6.41 -9.25
C GLY A 145 31.80 5.42 -9.76
N PRO A 146 32.08 4.64 -10.82
CA PRO A 146 31.12 3.74 -11.44
C PRO A 146 30.57 2.66 -10.49
N GLY A 147 31.40 2.19 -9.55
CA GLY A 147 31.00 1.16 -8.60
C GLY A 147 29.84 1.60 -7.69
N LEU A 148 29.84 2.88 -7.26
CA LEU A 148 28.74 3.44 -6.49
C LEU A 148 27.43 3.44 -7.30
N SER A 149 27.48 3.94 -8.53
CA SER A 149 26.28 4.02 -9.39
C SER A 149 25.68 2.63 -9.65
N ILE A 150 26.51 1.63 -9.94
CA ILE A 150 26.06 0.25 -10.17
C ILE A 150 25.39 -0.32 -8.90
N VAL A 151 26.06 -0.22 -7.75
CA VAL A 151 25.54 -0.77 -6.48
C VAL A 151 24.26 -0.05 -6.05
N LEU A 152 24.21 1.26 -6.18
CA LEU A 152 23.04 2.07 -5.84
C LEU A 152 21.83 1.71 -6.69
N ASN A 153 22.02 1.56 -8.01
CA ASN A 153 20.95 1.16 -8.93
C ASN A 153 20.44 -0.24 -8.61
N ILE A 154 21.33 -1.21 -8.40
CA ILE A 154 20.95 -2.58 -8.03
C ILE A 154 20.15 -2.58 -6.72
N ALA A 155 20.66 -1.91 -5.69
CA ALA A 155 19.99 -1.85 -4.38
C ALA A 155 18.63 -1.15 -4.48
N SER A 156 18.53 -0.03 -5.20
CA SER A 156 17.29 0.69 -5.41
C SER A 156 16.25 -0.16 -6.15
N VAL A 157 16.65 -0.84 -7.23
CA VAL A 157 15.78 -1.75 -7.99
C VAL A 157 15.26 -2.89 -7.10
N ILE A 158 16.14 -3.55 -6.36
CA ILE A 158 15.74 -4.66 -5.48
C ILE A 158 14.80 -4.15 -4.39
N LYS A 159 15.18 -3.08 -3.65
CA LYS A 159 14.34 -2.51 -2.59
C LYS A 159 12.95 -2.18 -3.10
N ASN A 160 12.84 -1.48 -4.22
CA ASN A 160 11.55 -1.03 -4.73
C ASN A 160 10.70 -2.18 -5.23
N ASN A 161 11.28 -3.19 -5.88
CA ASN A 161 10.56 -4.40 -6.29
C ASN A 161 10.04 -5.22 -5.08
N LEU A 162 10.79 -5.25 -3.98
CA LEU A 162 10.31 -5.82 -2.72
C LEU A 162 9.18 -4.96 -2.12
N GLY A 163 9.33 -3.64 -2.12
CA GLY A 163 8.30 -2.70 -1.67
C GLY A 163 6.98 -2.87 -2.42
N VAL A 164 7.01 -2.91 -3.76
CA VAL A 164 5.79 -3.10 -4.56
C VAL A 164 5.16 -4.48 -4.35
N THR A 165 5.96 -5.50 -4.01
CA THR A 165 5.44 -6.83 -3.63
C THR A 165 4.58 -6.75 -2.37
N ILE A 166 5.03 -6.01 -1.36
CA ILE A 166 4.30 -5.81 -0.10
C ILE A 166 3.02 -5.02 -0.37
N ILE A 167 3.13 -3.87 -1.05
CA ILE A 167 2.00 -3.00 -1.36
C ILE A 167 0.93 -3.76 -2.15
N THR A 168 1.32 -4.46 -3.21
CA THR A 168 0.36 -5.22 -4.03
C THR A 168 -0.24 -6.38 -3.23
N GLY A 169 0.55 -7.06 -2.39
CA GLY A 169 0.07 -8.13 -1.52
C GLY A 169 -1.03 -7.65 -0.57
N THR A 170 -0.83 -6.50 0.09
CA THR A 170 -1.85 -5.89 0.98
C THR A 170 -3.12 -5.49 0.22
N PHE A 171 -2.99 -4.97 -1.00
CA PHE A 171 -4.14 -4.64 -1.84
C PHE A 171 -4.96 -5.88 -2.23
N ILE A 172 -4.30 -7.00 -2.53
CA ILE A 172 -4.97 -8.28 -2.77
C ILE A 172 -5.72 -8.75 -1.52
N LEU A 173 -5.10 -8.64 -0.34
CA LEU A 173 -5.74 -9.01 0.94
C LEU A 173 -7.00 -8.18 1.21
N GLN A 174 -6.96 -6.86 0.96
CA GLN A 174 -8.12 -5.96 1.10
C GLN A 174 -9.26 -6.38 0.18
N ASN A 175 -8.96 -6.66 -1.10
CA ASN A 175 -9.96 -7.07 -2.08
C ASN A 175 -10.55 -8.47 -1.81
N ASN A 176 -9.79 -9.35 -1.15
CA ASN A 176 -10.26 -10.67 -0.73
C ASN A 176 -11.06 -10.65 0.57
N ALA A 177 -10.85 -9.63 1.41
CA ALA A 177 -11.57 -9.47 2.68
C ALA A 177 -13.03 -8.98 2.49
N VAL A 178 -13.43 -8.54 1.29
CA VAL A 178 -14.76 -7.98 1.01
C VAL A 178 -15.43 -8.61 -0.21
N PRO A 179 -16.77 -8.68 -0.24
CA PRO A 179 -17.50 -9.09 -1.44
C PRO A 179 -17.35 -8.07 -2.56
N GLN A 180 -17.51 -8.52 -3.81
CA GLN A 180 -17.24 -7.72 -5.01
C GLN A 180 -18.04 -6.41 -5.07
N ASN A 181 -19.28 -6.40 -4.58
CA ASN A 181 -20.13 -5.21 -4.53
C ASN A 181 -19.63 -4.12 -3.55
N GLN A 182 -18.71 -4.44 -2.65
CA GLN A 182 -18.13 -3.51 -1.68
C GLN A 182 -16.66 -3.16 -1.95
N ARG A 183 -16.01 -3.79 -2.94
CA ARG A 183 -14.58 -3.55 -3.27
C ARG A 183 -14.27 -2.09 -3.56
N GLY A 184 -15.17 -1.38 -4.26
CA GLY A 184 -14.98 0.05 -4.54
C GLY A 184 -14.89 0.89 -3.27
N ALA A 185 -15.81 0.68 -2.31
CA ALA A 185 -15.81 1.40 -1.04
C ALA A 185 -14.62 1.00 -0.15
N ALA A 186 -14.25 -0.29 -0.13
CA ALA A 186 -13.09 -0.77 0.60
C ALA A 186 -11.77 -0.20 0.07
N ASN A 187 -11.58 -0.19 -1.26
CA ASN A 187 -10.40 0.40 -1.89
C ASN A 187 -10.37 1.91 -1.72
N GLY A 188 -11.53 2.59 -1.76
CA GLY A 188 -11.63 4.01 -1.43
C GLY A 188 -11.14 4.31 -0.01
N LEU A 189 -11.64 3.56 0.98
CA LEU A 189 -11.19 3.69 2.37
C LEU A 189 -9.69 3.43 2.54
N ALA A 190 -9.18 2.36 1.91
CA ALA A 190 -7.77 2.01 1.94
C ALA A 190 -6.89 3.11 1.32
N MET A 191 -7.28 3.63 0.15
CA MET A 191 -6.58 4.71 -0.55
C MET A 191 -6.60 6.00 0.25
N THR A 192 -7.71 6.37 0.90
CA THR A 192 -7.77 7.55 1.77
C THR A 192 -6.79 7.42 2.93
N GLY A 193 -6.81 6.29 3.65
CA GLY A 193 -5.89 6.06 4.78
C GLY A 193 -4.43 6.09 4.34
N MET A 194 -4.09 5.35 3.29
CA MET A 194 -2.75 5.30 2.73
C MET A 194 -2.25 6.67 2.26
N SER A 195 -3.11 7.45 1.58
CA SER A 195 -2.75 8.79 1.11
C SER A 195 -2.46 9.76 2.25
N PHE A 196 -3.23 9.68 3.35
CA PHE A 196 -2.96 10.48 4.54
C PHE A 196 -1.57 10.17 5.13
N PHE A 197 -1.23 8.89 5.25
CA PHE A 197 0.08 8.45 5.74
C PHE A 197 1.21 8.87 4.79
N LYS A 198 1.02 8.74 3.47
CA LYS A 198 1.98 9.23 2.47
C LYS A 198 2.16 10.74 2.51
N ALA A 199 1.10 11.52 2.78
CA ALA A 199 1.20 12.98 2.83
C ALA A 199 2.10 13.49 3.97
N ILE A 200 2.09 12.82 5.12
CA ILE A 200 2.91 13.23 6.29
C ILE A 200 4.33 12.64 6.28
N ALA A 201 4.56 11.58 5.50
CA ALA A 201 5.82 10.85 5.51
C ALA A 201 7.04 11.71 5.10
N PRO A 202 7.01 12.53 4.02
CA PRO A 202 8.15 13.37 3.66
C PRO A 202 8.52 14.39 4.74
N ALA A 203 7.52 15.02 5.38
CA ALA A 203 7.77 15.96 6.46
C ALA A 203 8.46 15.29 7.65
N GLY A 204 7.98 14.11 8.08
CA GLY A 204 8.62 13.35 9.15
C GLY A 204 10.02 12.88 8.78
N ALA A 205 10.19 12.35 7.57
CA ALA A 205 11.47 11.90 7.03
C ALA A 205 12.50 13.04 6.96
N GLY A 206 12.12 14.21 6.45
CA GLY A 206 12.99 15.39 6.35
C GLY A 206 13.41 15.94 7.70
N ILE A 207 12.52 15.95 8.71
CA ILE A 207 12.87 16.34 10.08
C ILE A 207 13.90 15.36 10.67
N VAL A 208 13.65 14.05 10.55
CA VAL A 208 14.57 13.02 11.03
C VAL A 208 15.92 13.12 10.34
N PHE A 209 15.92 13.29 9.01
CA PHE A 209 17.14 13.44 8.21
C PHE A 209 17.94 14.68 8.63
N SER A 210 17.28 15.84 8.77
CA SER A 210 17.91 17.10 9.20
C SER A 210 18.49 16.99 10.62
N TRP A 211 17.79 16.30 11.53
CA TRP A 211 18.29 16.03 12.87
C TRP A 211 19.52 15.11 12.84
N ALA A 212 19.48 14.07 12.01
CA ALA A 212 20.57 13.12 11.86
C ALA A 212 21.84 13.76 11.28
N GLN A 213 21.71 14.68 10.30
CA GLN A 213 22.83 15.46 9.77
C GLN A 213 23.55 16.31 10.83
N LYS A 214 22.88 16.69 11.94
CA LYS A 214 23.51 17.42 13.05
C LYS A 214 24.31 16.52 14.01
N ARG A 215 24.19 15.19 13.89
CA ARG A 215 24.83 14.20 14.80
C ARG A 215 25.87 13.31 14.10
N GLN A 216 26.54 13.81 13.07
CA GLN A 216 27.53 13.03 12.31
C GLN A 216 28.71 12.51 13.16
N HIS A 217 29.06 13.23 14.24
CA HIS A 217 30.16 12.86 15.14
C HIS A 217 29.72 12.10 16.41
N ALA A 218 28.51 11.53 16.42
CA ALA A 218 28.05 10.75 17.57
C ALA A 218 28.81 9.42 17.68
N PHE A 219 29.23 9.07 18.90
CA PHE A 219 29.97 7.83 19.18
C PHE A 219 29.12 6.56 18.96
N PHE A 220 27.79 6.67 19.07
CA PHE A 220 26.85 5.57 18.88
C PHE A 220 25.84 5.95 17.79
N PHE A 221 25.82 5.20 16.68
CA PHE A 221 25.07 5.48 15.43
C PHE A 221 25.34 6.88 14.86
N PRO A 222 26.34 7.03 13.97
CA PRO A 222 26.51 8.22 13.14
C PRO A 222 25.22 8.55 12.40
N GLY A 223 25.02 9.83 12.10
CA GLY A 223 23.74 10.36 11.63
C GLY A 223 23.16 9.64 10.41
N ASP A 224 23.98 9.33 9.41
CA ASP A 224 23.58 8.56 8.24
C ASP A 224 23.00 7.19 8.62
N GLN A 225 23.66 6.44 9.50
CA GLN A 225 23.16 5.15 9.99
C GLN A 225 21.85 5.28 10.75
N MET A 226 21.65 6.38 11.48
CA MET A 226 20.45 6.62 12.28
C MET A 226 19.18 6.73 11.42
N VAL A 227 19.25 7.40 10.26
CA VAL A 227 18.08 7.57 9.39
C VAL A 227 17.63 6.23 8.82
N PHE A 228 18.56 5.45 8.28
CA PHE A 228 18.24 4.12 7.75
C PHE A 228 17.87 3.13 8.86
N PHE A 229 18.38 3.29 10.07
CA PHE A 229 17.94 2.52 11.24
C PHE A 229 16.48 2.82 11.62
N LEU A 230 16.07 4.09 11.62
CA LEU A 230 14.67 4.47 11.87
C LEU A 230 13.73 3.96 10.78
N LEU A 231 14.15 3.99 9.52
CA LEU A 231 13.40 3.34 8.43
C LEU A 231 13.25 1.83 8.68
N ASN A 232 14.33 1.16 9.10
CA ASN A 232 14.29 -0.26 9.48
C ASN A 232 13.35 -0.56 10.65
N ILE A 233 13.23 0.35 11.63
CA ILE A 233 12.27 0.18 12.74
C ILE A 233 10.84 0.20 12.20
N ILE A 234 10.53 1.11 11.27
CA ILE A 234 9.19 1.21 10.67
C ILE A 234 8.91 -0.03 9.80
N GLU A 235 9.89 -0.47 9.02
CA GLU A 235 9.79 -1.71 8.22
C GLU A 235 9.59 -2.94 9.11
N LEU A 236 10.33 -3.04 10.23
CA LEU A 236 10.17 -4.11 11.21
C LEU A 236 8.80 -4.05 11.88
N LEU A 237 8.29 -2.86 12.21
CA LEU A 237 6.92 -2.69 12.70
C LEU A 237 5.91 -3.19 11.67
N GLY A 238 6.06 -2.79 10.40
CA GLY A 238 5.23 -3.28 9.30
C GLY A 238 5.26 -4.81 9.21
N LEU A 239 6.45 -5.41 9.24
CA LEU A 239 6.66 -6.85 9.24
C LEU A 239 5.97 -7.53 10.43
N VAL A 240 6.14 -7.02 11.66
CA VAL A 240 5.48 -7.56 12.86
C VAL A 240 3.96 -7.52 12.71
N LEU A 241 3.40 -6.44 12.16
CA LEU A 241 1.96 -6.32 11.90
C LEU A 241 1.46 -7.30 10.83
N THR A 242 2.32 -7.85 9.97
CA THR A 242 1.90 -8.90 9.03
C THR A 242 1.66 -10.27 9.68
N PHE A 243 2.10 -10.47 10.93
CA PHE A 243 1.90 -11.73 11.64
C PHE A 243 0.59 -11.75 12.42
N ARG A 244 0.12 -12.96 12.72
CA ARG A 244 -1.02 -13.18 13.63
C ARG A 244 -0.60 -12.79 15.06
N PRO A 245 -1.51 -12.24 15.87
CA PRO A 245 -2.96 -12.12 15.66
C PRO A 245 -3.40 -10.84 14.91
N PHE A 246 -2.48 -9.96 14.52
CA PHE A 246 -2.86 -8.65 13.97
C PHE A 246 -3.49 -8.77 12.57
N LEU A 247 -2.74 -9.31 11.61
CA LEU A 247 -3.25 -9.50 10.25
C LEU A 247 -4.21 -10.70 10.23
N ALA A 248 -5.50 -10.40 10.34
CA ALA A 248 -6.55 -11.40 10.26
C ALA A 248 -6.80 -11.75 8.78
N VAL A 249 -6.70 -13.04 8.47
CA VAL A 249 -6.84 -13.54 7.10
C VAL A 249 -8.14 -14.31 6.99
N PRO A 250 -8.93 -14.15 5.91
CA PRO A 250 -10.08 -15.03 5.66
C PRO A 250 -9.63 -16.51 5.62
N GLU A 251 -10.47 -17.42 6.13
CA GLU A 251 -10.19 -18.87 6.28
C GLU A 251 -9.63 -19.56 5.02
N GLN A 252 -9.85 -18.99 3.83
CA GLN A 252 -9.35 -19.51 2.55
C GLN A 252 -7.82 -19.63 2.45
N TYR A 253 -7.06 -18.91 3.29
CA TYR A 253 -5.59 -19.02 3.34
C TYR A 253 -5.07 -19.93 4.45
N GLU A 254 -5.93 -20.53 5.28
CA GLU A 254 -5.50 -21.46 6.34
C GLU A 254 -5.21 -22.88 5.85
N ARG A 255 -5.57 -23.19 4.59
CA ARG A 255 -5.48 -24.56 4.03
C ARG A 255 -4.24 -24.84 3.17
N ASN A 256 -3.26 -23.94 3.14
CA ASN A 256 -2.00 -24.13 2.41
C ASN A 256 -0.78 -24.09 3.33
#